data_AF-A0A2V5Q1I8-F1
#
_entry.id   AF-A0A2V5Q1I8-F1
#
_cell.length_a   1.000
_cell.length_b   1.000
_cell.length_c   1.000
_cell.angle_alpha   90.00
_cell.angle_beta   90.00
_cell.angle_gamma   90.00
#
_symmetry.space_group_name_H-M   'P 1'
#
loop_
_entity.id
_entity.type
_entity.pdbx_description
1 polymer ?
#
loop_
_entity_poly.entity_id
_entity_poly.type
_entity_poly.pdbx_seq_one_letter_code
_entity_poly.pdbx_strand_id
1 'polypeptide(L)'
;MKWITREKIKVDIVFDVPHCELGHHGEDVSFNSILKKYNLTDPALALLGEIVRAADSHPANPHPAGEGLRWIANGYGSLWLTDHEILEREFIVYDALYAECKLRVSRGLVAQAS
;
A
#
# COMPACT_ATOMS: atom_id res chain seq x y z
N MET A 1 -23.09 -31.01 -18.91
CA MET A 1 -22.58 -29.62 -18.80
C MET A 1 -21.30 -29.70 -17.99
N LYS A 2 -20.13 -29.95 -18.57
CA LYS A 2 -19.36 -29.15 -19.54
C LYS A 2 -18.98 -27.77 -18.94
N TRP A 3 -17.69 -27.68 -18.62
CA TRP A 3 -16.84 -26.49 -18.45
C TRP A 3 -16.91 -25.72 -17.13
N ILE A 4 -16.09 -26.12 -16.15
CA ILE A 4 -14.94 -25.31 -15.70
C ILE A 4 -13.80 -26.31 -15.40
N THR A 5 -13.13 -26.74 -16.46
CA THR A 5 -11.76 -27.27 -16.33
C THR A 5 -10.91 -26.17 -15.71
N ARG A 6 -10.04 -26.53 -14.76
CA ARG A 6 -8.94 -25.71 -14.26
C ARG A 6 -8.23 -24.99 -15.42
N GLU A 7 -8.70 -23.82 -15.81
CA GLU A 7 -7.84 -22.84 -16.46
C GLU A 7 -6.86 -22.44 -15.37
N LYS A 8 -5.59 -22.78 -15.60
CA LYS A 8 -4.49 -22.19 -14.85
C LYS A 8 -4.70 -20.68 -14.97
N ILE A 9 -5.13 -20.04 -13.88
CA ILE A 9 -5.01 -18.60 -13.75
C ILE A 9 -3.54 -18.34 -13.99
N LYS A 10 -3.22 -17.71 -15.12
CA LYS A 10 -1.87 -17.29 -15.43
C LYS A 10 -1.66 -16.02 -14.61
N VAL A 11 -1.43 -16.21 -13.31
CA VAL A 11 -1.03 -15.14 -12.41
C VAL A 11 0.39 -14.80 -12.80
N ASP A 12 0.56 -13.85 -13.72
CA ASP A 12 1.89 -13.49 -14.20
C ASP A 12 2.67 -12.72 -13.13
N ILE A 13 1.99 -12.11 -12.13
CA ILE A 13 2.61 -11.40 -11.01
C ILE A 13 1.76 -11.59 -9.74
N VAL A 14 2.35 -12.21 -8.71
CA VAL A 14 1.75 -12.38 -7.37
C VAL A 14 2.24 -11.25 -6.47
N PHE A 15 1.34 -10.68 -5.67
CA PHE A 15 1.61 -9.64 -4.68
C PHE A 15 0.93 -10.02 -3.36
N ASP A 16 1.53 -9.60 -2.24
CA ASP A 16 0.94 -9.76 -0.90
C ASP A 16 0.66 -11.20 -0.44
N VAL A 17 1.41 -12.16 -1.00
CA VAL A 17 1.40 -13.58 -0.59
C VAL A 17 2.73 -13.91 0.09
N PRO A 18 2.74 -14.75 1.15
CA PRO A 18 3.98 -15.18 1.79
C PRO A 18 5.02 -15.68 0.77
N HIS A 19 6.26 -15.21 0.94
CA HIS A 19 7.42 -15.59 0.12
C HIS A 19 7.38 -15.19 -1.36
N CYS A 20 6.39 -14.39 -1.82
CA CYS A 20 6.38 -13.87 -3.18
C CYS A 20 7.29 -12.63 -3.33
N GLU A 21 7.73 -12.36 -4.55
CA GLU A 21 8.63 -11.24 -4.83
C GLU A 21 8.03 -9.88 -4.41
N LEU A 22 6.74 -9.67 -4.66
CA LEU A 22 6.01 -8.45 -4.30
C LEU A 22 5.23 -8.59 -2.98
N GLY A 23 5.76 -9.40 -2.05
CA GLY A 23 5.21 -9.58 -0.71
C GLY A 23 5.96 -8.78 0.35
N HIS A 24 5.75 -9.13 1.61
CA HIS A 24 6.46 -8.55 2.76
C HIS A 24 7.88 -9.13 2.88
N HIS A 25 8.88 -8.27 3.07
CA HIS A 25 10.28 -8.65 3.25
C HIS A 25 10.94 -7.85 4.37
N GLY A 26 11.20 -8.49 5.51
CA GLY A 26 11.72 -7.79 6.69
C GLY A 26 10.68 -6.78 7.20
N GLU A 27 11.03 -5.49 7.25
CA GLU A 27 10.08 -4.41 7.57
C GLU A 27 9.34 -3.87 6.35
N ASP A 28 9.73 -4.25 5.13
CA ASP A 28 9.02 -3.81 3.93
C ASP A 28 7.67 -4.52 3.80
N VAL A 29 6.64 -3.72 3.51
CA VAL A 29 5.35 -4.25 3.07
C VAL A 29 5.31 -4.35 1.54
N SER A 30 4.27 -4.99 1.01
CA SER A 30 4.14 -5.23 -0.42
C SER A 30 4.24 -3.95 -1.28
N PHE A 31 3.79 -2.80 -0.76
CA PHE A 31 3.98 -1.50 -1.40
C PHE A 31 5.47 -1.13 -1.59
N ASN A 32 6.30 -1.29 -0.55
CA ASN A 32 7.74 -1.04 -0.65
C ASN A 32 8.41 -1.98 -1.66
N SER A 33 7.99 -3.25 -1.69
CA SER A 33 8.48 -4.25 -2.64
C SER A 33 8.18 -3.85 -4.09
N ILE A 34 6.99 -3.29 -4.36
CA ILE A 34 6.62 -2.72 -5.66
C ILE A 34 7.53 -1.54 -6.02
N LEU A 35 7.73 -0.58 -5.11
CA LEU A 35 8.61 0.56 -5.38
C LEU A 35 10.03 0.11 -5.77
N LYS A 36 10.58 -0.87 -5.05
CA LYS A 36 11.92 -1.43 -5.30
C LYS A 36 11.99 -2.20 -6.62
N LYS A 37 11.02 -3.08 -6.89
CA LYS A 37 10.98 -3.91 -8.11
C LYS A 37 10.96 -3.07 -9.38
N TYR A 38 10.20 -1.98 -9.37
CA TYR A 38 10.01 -1.13 -10.54
C TYR A 38 10.87 0.14 -10.54
N ASN A 39 11.82 0.26 -9.61
CA ASN A 39 12.72 1.40 -9.48
C ASN A 39 11.98 2.75 -9.45
N LEU A 40 10.91 2.82 -8.66
CA LEU A 40 10.11 4.03 -8.47
C LEU A 40 10.75 4.89 -7.38
N THR A 41 11.42 5.97 -7.79
CA THR A 41 12.26 6.80 -6.92
C THR A 41 11.66 8.17 -6.61
N ASP A 42 10.36 8.38 -6.83
CA ASP A 42 9.70 9.63 -6.46
C ASP A 42 9.73 9.80 -4.92
N PRO A 43 10.28 10.89 -4.37
CA PRO A 43 10.32 11.10 -2.93
C PRO A 43 8.94 11.12 -2.27
N ALA A 44 7.89 11.52 -2.98
CA ALA A 44 6.52 11.47 -2.47
C ALA A 44 6.01 10.02 -2.38
N LEU A 45 6.40 9.14 -3.31
CA LEU A 45 6.10 7.71 -3.20
C LEU A 45 6.89 7.05 -2.06
N ALA A 46 8.12 7.48 -1.82
CA ALA A 46 8.90 7.01 -0.69
C ALA A 46 8.22 7.36 0.65
N LEU A 47 7.78 8.62 0.82
CA LEU A 47 7.03 9.06 2.00
C LEU A 47 5.69 8.32 2.14
N LEU A 48 4.94 8.15 1.04
CA LEU A 48 3.72 7.35 1.06
C LEU A 48 4.00 5.91 1.49
N GLY A 49 5.11 5.32 1.02
CA GLY A 49 5.53 3.98 1.42
C GLY A 49 5.82 3.85 2.92
N GLU A 50 6.36 4.89 3.57
CA GLU A 50 6.53 4.90 5.03
C GLU A 50 5.19 4.91 5.77
N ILE A 51 4.20 5.66 5.26
CA ILE A 51 2.85 5.74 5.83
C ILE A 51 2.13 4.40 5.67
N VAL A 52 2.15 3.82 4.46
CA VAL A 52 1.53 2.52 4.16
C VAL A 52 2.17 1.42 5.01
N ARG A 53 3.50 1.39 5.11
CA ARG A 53 4.22 0.44 5.99
C ARG A 53 3.77 0.56 7.44
N ALA A 54 3.59 1.78 7.95
CA ALA A 54 3.13 2.00 9.33
C ALA A 54 1.65 1.65 9.54
N ALA A 55 0.83 1.62 8.48
CA ALA A 55 -0.57 1.23 8.55
C ALA A 55 -0.76 -0.29 8.48
N ASP A 56 -0.02 -0.93 7.57
CA ASP A 56 -0.14 -2.34 7.21
C ASP A 56 0.72 -3.25 8.11
N SER A 57 1.81 -2.71 8.66
CA SER A 57 2.68 -3.39 9.61
C SER A 57 2.94 -2.53 10.86
N HIS A 58 3.75 -3.04 11.79
CA HIS A 58 4.14 -2.33 13.01
C HIS A 58 5.67 -2.15 13.02
N PRO A 59 6.24 -1.29 12.14
CA PRO A 59 7.68 -1.09 12.10
C PRO A 59 8.18 -0.45 13.40
N ALA A 60 9.47 -0.60 13.72
CA ALA A 60 10.02 -0.11 14.99
C ALA A 60 9.90 1.41 15.16
N ASN A 61 9.91 2.16 14.06
CA ASN A 61 9.70 3.62 14.04
C ASN A 61 8.58 3.97 13.03
N PRO A 62 7.29 3.86 13.44
CA PRO A 62 6.17 4.06 12.53
C PRO A 62 5.93 5.54 12.23
N HIS A 63 5.65 5.86 10.97
CA HIS A 63 5.21 7.20 10.61
C HIS A 63 3.84 7.50 11.27
N PRO A 64 3.65 8.65 11.94
CA PRO A 64 2.45 8.91 12.74
C PRO A 64 1.14 8.90 11.95
N ALA A 65 1.19 9.25 10.66
CA ALA A 65 0.01 9.18 9.78
C ALA A 65 -0.46 7.74 9.48
N GLY A 66 0.38 6.72 9.70
CA GLY A 66 0.04 5.32 9.42
C GLY A 66 -1.14 4.83 10.24
N GLU A 67 -1.24 5.22 11.51
CA GLU A 67 -2.36 4.83 12.38
C GLU A 67 -3.70 5.34 11.83
N GLY A 68 -3.72 6.58 11.34
CA GLY A 68 -4.92 7.17 10.73
C GLY A 68 -5.33 6.43 9.45
N LEU A 69 -4.36 6.08 8.61
CA LEU A 69 -4.63 5.28 7.40
C LEU A 69 -5.16 3.89 7.77
N ARG A 70 -4.61 3.25 8.81
CA ARG A 70 -5.12 1.97 9.32
C ARG A 70 -6.55 2.05 9.81
N TRP A 71 -6.93 3.11 10.52
CA TRP A 71 -8.31 3.30 10.96
C TRP A 71 -9.27 3.44 9.78
N ILE A 72 -8.86 4.16 8.73
CA ILE A 72 -9.66 4.29 7.50
C ILE A 72 -9.84 2.93 6.83
N ALA A 73 -8.76 2.16 6.63
CA ALA A 73 -8.82 0.83 6.01
C ALA A 73 -9.69 -0.16 6.81
N ASN A 74 -9.52 -0.20 8.14
CA ASN A 74 -10.38 -1.01 9.02
C ASN A 74 -11.85 -0.58 8.96
N GLY A 75 -12.09 0.73 8.82
CA GLY A 75 -13.42 1.29 8.62
C GLY A 75 -14.07 0.77 7.34
N TYR A 76 -13.34 0.77 6.22
CA TYR A 76 -13.81 0.20 4.96
C TYR A 76 -14.15 -1.29 5.07
N GLY A 77 -13.31 -2.08 5.74
CA GLY A 77 -13.61 -3.50 6.01
C GLY A 77 -14.85 -3.74 6.87
N SER A 78 -15.32 -2.71 7.59
CA SER A 78 -16.55 -2.74 8.39
C SER A 78 -17.79 -2.28 7.62
N LEU A 79 -17.60 -1.69 6.43
CA LEU A 79 -18.69 -1.41 5.50
C LEU A 79 -19.01 -2.71 4.78
N TRP A 80 -20.25 -3.17 4.83
CA TRP A 80 -20.73 -4.41 4.20
C TRP A 80 -20.76 -4.31 2.67
N LEU A 81 -19.62 -4.02 2.07
CA LEU A 81 -19.37 -3.76 0.66
C LEU A 81 -18.57 -4.92 0.05
N THR A 82 -18.65 -5.05 -1.26
CA THR A 82 -17.75 -5.96 -1.99
C THR A 82 -16.35 -5.36 -2.14
N ASP A 83 -15.34 -6.21 -2.35
CA ASP A 83 -13.95 -5.77 -2.57
C ASP A 83 -13.83 -4.72 -3.70
N HIS A 84 -14.59 -4.90 -4.79
CA HIS A 84 -14.61 -3.95 -5.91
C HIS A 84 -15.15 -2.58 -5.50
N GLU A 85 -16.23 -2.55 -4.71
CA GLU A 85 -16.81 -1.31 -4.21
C GLU A 85 -15.95 -0.60 -3.18
N ILE A 86 -15.16 -1.36 -2.40
CA ILE A 86 -14.15 -0.80 -1.49
C ILE A 86 -13.06 -0.15 -2.33
N LEU A 87 -12.48 -0.87 -3.30
CA LEU A 87 -11.42 -0.35 -4.16
C LEU A 87 -11.82 0.93 -4.91
N GLU A 88 -13.00 0.95 -5.52
CA GLU A 88 -13.52 2.15 -6.21
C GLU A 88 -13.59 3.39 -5.30
N ARG A 89 -13.84 3.20 -4.00
CA ARG A 89 -13.94 4.28 -3.02
C ARG A 89 -12.62 4.61 -2.33
N GLU A 90 -11.74 3.63 -2.18
CA GLU A 90 -10.44 3.82 -1.53
C GLU A 90 -9.41 4.52 -2.41
N PHE A 91 -9.49 4.39 -3.74
CA PHE A 91 -8.51 5.01 -4.64
C PHE A 91 -8.34 6.51 -4.39
N ILE A 92 -9.44 7.25 -4.17
CA ILE A 92 -9.35 8.70 -3.92
C ILE A 92 -8.66 9.03 -2.60
N VAL A 93 -8.71 8.14 -1.61
CA VAL A 93 -8.00 8.31 -0.33
C VAL A 93 -6.49 8.24 -0.57
N TYR A 94 -6.02 7.25 -1.33
CA TYR A 94 -4.62 7.12 -1.69
C TYR A 94 -4.14 8.24 -2.61
N ASP A 95 -4.95 8.69 -3.56
CA ASP A 95 -4.64 9.84 -4.42
C ASP A 95 -4.49 11.14 -3.61
N ALA A 96 -5.40 11.38 -2.65
CA ALA A 96 -5.33 12.53 -1.76
C ALA A 96 -4.10 12.46 -0.85
N LEU A 97 -3.80 11.29 -0.29
CA LEU A 97 -2.63 11.08 0.55
C LEU A 97 -1.32 11.27 -0.23
N TYR A 98 -1.27 10.77 -1.47
CA TYR A 98 -0.13 11.00 -2.36
C TYR A 98 0.03 12.48 -2.73
N ALA A 99 -1.06 13.20 -2.99
CA ALA A 99 -1.02 14.64 -3.22
C ALA A 99 -0.46 15.41 -2.01
N GLU A 100 -0.86 15.04 -0.79
CA GLU A 100 -0.28 15.59 0.44
C GLU A 100 1.20 15.24 0.60
N CYS A 101 1.61 14.01 0.26
CA CYS A 101 3.03 13.63 0.27
C CYS A 101 3.85 14.53 -0.67
N LYS A 102 3.35 14.81 -1.87
CA LYS A 102 3.99 15.76 -2.80
C LYS A 102 4.09 17.17 -2.22
N LEU A 103 3.02 17.65 -1.57
CA LEU A 103 3.03 18.96 -0.90
C LEU A 103 4.08 19.02 0.21
N ARG A 104 4.18 17.99 1.05
CA ARG A 104 5.17 17.93 2.14
C ARG A 104 6.59 17.91 1.63
N VAL A 105 6.87 17.08 0.62
CA VAL A 105 8.17 17.01 -0.05
C VAL A 105 8.53 18.39 -0.63
N SER A 106 7.62 19.01 -1.38
CA SER A 106 7.88 20.32 -2.02
C SER A 106 8.13 21.45 -1.01
N ARG A 107 7.57 21.33 0.21
CA ARG A 107 7.74 22.29 1.32
C ARG A 107 8.91 21.94 2.25
N GLY A 108 9.62 20.84 2.02
CA GLY A 108 10.68 20.37 2.91
C GLY A 108 10.19 19.90 4.29
N LEU A 109 8.92 19.51 4.41
CA LEU A 109 8.26 19.09 5.65
C LEU A 109 8.32 17.57 5.89
N VAL A 110 9.26 16.89 5.24
CA VAL A 110 9.50 15.47 5.46
C VAL A 110 10.34 15.35 6.72
N ALA A 111 9.87 14.59 7.71
CA ALA A 111 10.69 14.28 8.88
C ALA A 111 11.97 13.60 8.39
N GLN A 112 13.13 14.14 8.74
CA GLN A 112 14.37 13.42 8.45
C GLN A 112 14.32 12.11 9.25
N ALA A 113 14.44 10.98 8.55
CA ALA A 113 14.73 9.71 9.20
C ALA A 113 16.06 9.88 9.95
N SER A 114 15.95 9.97 11.27
CA SER A 114 17.08 9.99 12.21
C SER A 114 17.57 8.57 12.47
#